data_AF-A0A1Y4CYJ1-F1
#
_entry.id   AF-A0A1Y4CYJ1-F1
#
_cell.length_a   1.000
_cell.length_b   1.000
_cell.length_c   1.000
_cell.angle_alpha   90.00
_cell.angle_beta   90.00
_cell.angle_gamma   90.00
#
_symmetry.space_group_name_H-M   'P 1'
#
loop_
_entity.id
_entity.type
_entity.pdbx_description
1 polymer ?
#
loop_
_entity_poly.entity_id
_entity_poly.type
_entity_poly.pdbx_seq_one_letter_code
_entity_poly.pdbx_strand_id
1 'polypeptide(L)'
;MKCEKCGGEWIPPKSISISLTNCPFCGAPVLNADTAKGYTDMGEFLQYLVSLYGIDLYNNQRKLSNLIADLYQGDERMKRVYRRAILDDSLSKRIYDLSKKPLDEREAYYNQIINQFSEANFYAVDFGKQVIESFVSGLKLEIIDSTSTKITEKDNKWWIDNSKVIYNISRKKLLRGDTSLKTYEIENGTVVICNKAFDECYFLSSITIPNSVICIGDLAFRSCYSLANITIPNSVRSIGEYAFCRCESLTNIIIPSQIKIIGEGVFYGCKSLRNVTISDSVTSIEDKAFFGCEQLKNITIPDSVISIGNSAFRECSFLTSVINSNTVTSIGDEAFWCCGRLEDVTIPNTVINIGNSAFYGCSSLKNIVIPDSVTNFGCAVFDCCASLVNVILPETMTSIEGFSFHGCKSLINIKIPSSVMDIGNWAFCGCKSLTEIEIPNSVIRIQEEAFSDCESITTVVIPNSVRIIEEGVFKGCKSLRNVTISNAVTRIEAFTFYECKSLESITISESVTNIGDEAFFGCSSLKNIVIPDSVTCIGGRAFWNCKSLKTIKILNSEISIGPEAFFFGLREILIPKDSTDRFRKLLPNYLHNKLIEI
;
A
#
# COMPACT_ATOMS: atom_id res chain seq x y z
N MET A 1 37.98 -3.45 -59.56
CA MET A 1 37.08 -2.80 -58.58
C MET A 1 36.51 -1.53 -59.19
N LYS A 2 35.30 -1.13 -58.81
CA LYS A 2 34.60 0.06 -59.31
C LYS A 2 34.06 0.86 -58.13
N CYS A 3 34.25 2.17 -58.12
CA CYS A 3 33.65 3.04 -57.11
C CYS A 3 32.22 3.39 -57.54
N GLU A 4 31.22 3.03 -56.75
CA GLU A 4 29.82 3.41 -57.05
C GLU A 4 29.56 4.93 -56.92
N LYS A 5 30.42 5.68 -56.20
CA LYS A 5 30.25 7.14 -56.01
C LYS A 5 30.77 7.98 -57.18
N CYS A 6 31.90 7.62 -57.78
CA CYS A 6 32.50 8.38 -58.90
C CYS A 6 32.62 7.61 -60.22
N GLY A 7 32.20 6.34 -60.27
CA GLY A 7 32.31 5.48 -61.44
C GLY A 7 33.72 4.97 -61.75
N GLY A 8 34.76 5.49 -61.08
CA GLY A 8 36.17 5.15 -61.34
C GLY A 8 36.48 3.66 -61.13
N GLU A 9 37.18 3.06 -62.09
CA GLU A 9 37.56 1.65 -62.11
C GLU A 9 39.07 1.48 -61.94
N TRP A 10 39.49 0.46 -61.19
CA TRP A 10 40.90 0.10 -61.03
C TRP A 10 41.10 -1.41 -60.93
N ILE A 11 42.26 -1.86 -61.41
CA ILE A 11 42.71 -3.26 -61.34
C ILE A 11 43.40 -3.45 -59.98
N PRO A 12 43.04 -4.46 -59.17
CA PRO A 12 43.79 -4.77 -57.96
C PRO A 12 45.17 -5.39 -58.33
N PRO A 13 46.29 -4.87 -57.80
CA PRO A 13 47.60 -5.51 -57.96
C PRO A 13 47.64 -6.99 -57.58
N LYS A 14 48.57 -7.72 -58.23
CA LYS A 14 48.61 -9.21 -58.24
C LYS A 14 49.12 -9.88 -56.96
N SER A 15 49.48 -9.13 -55.93
CA SER A 15 49.94 -9.65 -54.63
C SER A 15 48.91 -9.38 -53.54
N ILE A 16 48.63 -10.40 -52.74
CA ILE A 16 47.58 -10.43 -51.70
C ILE A 16 47.78 -9.33 -50.65
N SER A 17 46.67 -8.88 -50.05
CA SER A 17 46.52 -7.73 -49.13
C SER A 17 46.54 -6.34 -49.77
N ILE A 18 45.37 -5.91 -50.24
CA ILE A 18 45.11 -4.51 -50.62
C ILE A 18 43.87 -4.04 -49.88
N SER A 19 44.09 -3.51 -48.68
CA SER A 19 43.09 -2.82 -47.87
C SER A 19 42.84 -1.40 -48.39
N LEU A 20 42.38 -1.27 -49.63
CA LEU A 20 41.88 0.02 -50.15
C LEU A 20 40.58 0.37 -49.42
N THR A 21 40.73 1.06 -48.30
CA THR A 21 39.61 1.60 -47.50
C THR A 21 38.88 2.72 -48.24
N ASN A 22 39.60 3.50 -49.05
CA ASN A 22 39.08 4.64 -49.82
C ASN A 22 39.38 4.49 -51.32
N CYS A 23 38.52 5.08 -52.14
CA CYS A 23 38.65 5.15 -53.58
C CYS A 23 39.82 6.07 -53.97
N PRO A 24 40.78 5.60 -54.79
CA PRO A 24 41.95 6.41 -55.16
C PRO A 24 41.60 7.64 -56.02
N PHE A 25 40.38 7.73 -56.58
CA PHE A 25 39.95 8.82 -57.45
C PHE A 25 39.16 9.93 -56.74
N CYS A 26 38.41 9.60 -55.68
CA CYS A 26 37.51 10.56 -55.02
C CYS A 26 37.55 10.53 -53.48
N GLY A 27 38.45 9.73 -52.89
CA GLY A 27 38.60 9.58 -51.44
C GLY A 27 37.42 8.90 -50.73
N ALA A 28 36.33 8.56 -51.44
CA ALA A 28 35.15 7.96 -50.84
C ALA A 28 35.42 6.52 -50.36
N PRO A 29 34.89 6.11 -49.20
CA PRO A 29 35.02 4.73 -48.72
C PRO A 29 34.62 3.69 -49.77
N VAL A 30 35.37 2.58 -49.84
CA VAL A 30 35.09 1.45 -50.73
C VAL A 30 34.89 0.20 -49.88
N LEU A 31 33.99 -0.68 -50.34
CA LEU A 31 33.76 -1.96 -49.70
C LEU A 31 35.04 -2.82 -49.74
N ASN A 32 35.62 -3.03 -48.57
CA ASN A 32 36.71 -3.98 -48.34
C ASN A 32 36.10 -5.28 -47.78
N ALA A 33 36.11 -6.34 -48.58
CA ALA A 33 35.52 -7.62 -48.22
C ALA A 33 36.20 -8.26 -47.00
N ASP A 34 37.50 -8.05 -46.79
CA ASP A 34 38.23 -8.64 -45.66
C ASP A 34 37.89 -7.91 -44.36
N THR A 35 37.74 -6.58 -44.41
CA THR A 35 37.20 -5.79 -43.29
C THR A 35 35.75 -6.16 -42.99
N ALA A 36 34.90 -6.28 -44.02
CA ALA A 36 33.50 -6.64 -43.88
C ALA A 36 33.31 -8.02 -43.20
N LYS A 37 34.13 -9.00 -43.56
CA LYS A 37 34.14 -10.35 -42.98
C LYS A 37 34.74 -10.43 -41.58
N GLY A 38 35.46 -9.40 -41.14
CA GLY A 38 36.05 -9.32 -39.80
C GLY A 38 35.04 -8.99 -38.69
N TYR A 39 33.86 -8.47 -39.03
CA TYR A 39 32.82 -8.14 -38.05
C TYR A 39 32.04 -9.39 -37.61
N THR A 40 32.01 -9.63 -36.30
CA THR A 40 31.22 -10.68 -35.66
C THR A 40 29.92 -10.15 -35.03
N ASP A 41 29.85 -8.85 -34.70
CA ASP A 41 28.61 -8.18 -34.29
C ASP A 41 27.86 -7.61 -35.51
N MET A 42 26.53 -7.75 -35.52
CA MET A 42 25.69 -7.28 -36.62
C MET A 42 25.51 -5.75 -36.59
N GLY A 43 25.44 -5.13 -35.42
CA GLY A 43 25.32 -3.68 -35.29
C GLY A 43 26.55 -2.97 -35.87
N GLU A 44 27.76 -3.41 -35.49
CA GLU A 44 29.02 -2.90 -36.04
C GLU A 44 29.15 -3.15 -37.55
N PHE A 45 28.79 -4.34 -38.03
CA PHE A 45 28.77 -4.65 -39.47
C PHE A 45 27.81 -3.73 -40.24
N LEU A 46 26.62 -3.47 -39.70
CA LEU A 46 25.65 -2.56 -40.30
C LEU A 46 26.14 -1.10 -40.27
N GLN A 47 26.80 -0.67 -39.20
CA GLN A 47 27.45 0.65 -39.14
C GLN A 47 28.52 0.80 -40.23
N TYR A 48 29.32 -0.25 -40.45
CA TYR A 48 30.30 -0.27 -41.55
C TYR A 48 29.61 -0.13 -42.91
N LEU A 49 28.59 -0.92 -43.22
CA LEU A 49 27.86 -0.80 -44.49
C LEU A 49 27.20 0.58 -44.68
N VAL A 50 26.61 1.16 -43.63
CA VAL A 50 25.99 2.49 -43.67
C VAL A 50 27.03 3.59 -43.89
N SER A 51 28.25 3.43 -43.39
CA SER A 51 29.36 4.36 -43.67
C SER A 51 29.79 4.37 -45.15
N LEU A 52 29.56 3.28 -45.88
CA LEU A 52 29.87 3.16 -47.31
C LEU A 52 28.72 3.66 -48.21
N TYR A 53 27.50 3.22 -47.91
CA TYR A 53 26.33 3.35 -48.80
C TYR A 53 25.32 4.41 -48.35
N GLY A 54 25.51 5.01 -47.17
CA GLY A 54 24.55 5.91 -46.56
C GLY A 54 23.31 5.22 -45.99
N ILE A 55 22.45 6.01 -45.37
CA ILE A 55 21.23 5.55 -44.69
C ILE A 55 20.19 4.95 -45.65
N ASP A 56 20.19 5.38 -46.91
CA ASP A 56 19.25 4.91 -47.93
C ASP A 56 19.45 3.42 -48.29
N LEU A 57 20.57 2.81 -47.87
CA LEU A 57 20.77 1.35 -47.92
C LEU A 57 19.62 0.59 -47.22
N TYR A 58 19.08 1.13 -46.12
CA TYR A 58 17.99 0.50 -45.37
C TYR A 58 16.66 0.49 -46.14
N ASN A 59 16.48 1.45 -47.04
CA ASN A 59 15.35 1.51 -47.97
C ASN A 59 15.55 0.57 -49.19
N ASN A 60 16.76 0.03 -49.39
CA ASN A 60 17.10 -0.94 -50.44
C ASN A 60 17.29 -2.35 -49.86
N GLN A 61 16.19 -2.95 -49.42
CA GLN A 61 16.11 -4.28 -48.79
C GLN A 61 16.89 -5.38 -49.53
N ARG A 62 16.82 -5.41 -50.86
CA ARG A 62 17.51 -6.41 -51.68
C ARG A 62 19.03 -6.24 -51.65
N LYS A 63 19.54 -5.00 -51.75
CA LYS A 63 20.98 -4.73 -51.65
C LYS A 63 21.49 -5.04 -50.25
N LEU A 64 20.78 -4.63 -49.21
CA LEU A 64 21.15 -4.88 -47.81
C LEU A 64 21.16 -6.38 -47.47
N SER A 65 20.11 -7.14 -47.85
CA SER A 65 20.04 -8.59 -47.59
C SER A 65 21.13 -9.38 -48.33
N ASN A 66 21.52 -8.96 -49.54
CA ASN A 66 22.64 -9.56 -50.28
C ASN A 66 24.00 -9.25 -49.61
N LEU A 67 24.25 -8.00 -49.23
CA LEU A 67 25.49 -7.61 -48.53
C LEU A 67 25.66 -8.39 -47.22
N ILE A 68 24.59 -8.59 -46.45
CA ILE A 68 24.61 -9.45 -45.26
C ILE A 68 24.88 -10.92 -45.63
N ALA A 69 24.27 -11.44 -46.70
CA ALA A 69 24.49 -12.82 -47.14
C ALA A 69 25.96 -13.11 -47.47
N ASP A 70 26.57 -12.23 -48.27
CA ASP A 70 27.85 -12.47 -48.93
C ASP A 70 29.05 -12.13 -48.02
N LEU A 71 28.87 -11.22 -47.05
CA LEU A 71 29.97 -10.58 -46.34
C LEU A 71 29.95 -10.77 -44.82
N TYR A 72 28.78 -10.86 -44.17
CA TYR A 72 28.72 -11.07 -42.73
C TYR A 72 29.11 -12.52 -42.38
N GLN A 73 30.08 -12.70 -41.49
CA GLN A 73 30.61 -14.00 -41.06
C GLN A 73 30.42 -14.27 -39.56
N GLY A 74 29.58 -13.46 -38.88
CA GLY A 74 29.12 -13.76 -37.51
C GLY A 74 28.13 -14.94 -37.47
N ASP A 75 27.34 -15.03 -36.41
CA ASP A 75 26.43 -16.16 -36.18
C ASP A 75 25.49 -16.44 -37.39
N GLU A 76 25.64 -17.61 -38.00
CA GLU A 76 24.89 -18.05 -39.19
C GLU A 76 23.40 -18.33 -38.93
N ARG A 77 22.99 -18.58 -37.67
CA ARG A 77 21.56 -18.61 -37.29
C ARG A 77 21.01 -17.20 -37.27
N MET A 78 21.69 -16.27 -36.58
CA MET A 78 21.29 -14.86 -36.52
C MET A 78 21.27 -14.21 -37.91
N LYS A 79 22.27 -14.49 -38.75
CA LYS A 79 22.33 -14.02 -40.15
C LYS A 79 21.07 -14.35 -40.95
N ARG A 80 20.46 -15.52 -40.73
CA ARG A 80 19.17 -15.90 -41.35
C ARG A 80 18.01 -15.06 -40.80
N VAL A 81 17.97 -14.84 -39.49
CA VAL A 81 16.96 -13.99 -38.83
C VAL A 81 17.02 -12.56 -39.36
N TYR A 82 18.21 -11.94 -39.38
CA TYR A 82 18.41 -10.59 -39.93
C TYR A 82 17.97 -10.47 -41.39
N ARG A 83 18.35 -11.44 -42.24
CA ARG A 83 17.96 -11.45 -43.66
C ARG A 83 16.45 -11.66 -43.86
N ARG A 84 15.79 -12.41 -42.98
CA ARG A 84 14.32 -12.56 -43.00
C ARG A 84 13.64 -11.26 -42.60
N ALA A 85 14.05 -10.65 -41.48
CA ALA A 85 13.48 -9.39 -40.98
C ALA A 85 13.50 -8.24 -42.00
N ILE A 86 14.53 -8.19 -42.85
CA ILE A 86 14.64 -7.22 -43.96
C ILE A 86 13.58 -7.44 -45.05
N LEU A 87 13.24 -8.70 -45.34
CA LEU A 87 12.50 -9.12 -46.52
C LEU A 87 11.01 -9.44 -46.26
N ASP A 88 10.69 -10.05 -45.13
CA ASP A 88 9.32 -10.47 -44.75
C ASP A 88 8.54 -9.26 -44.16
N ASP A 89 9.11 -8.60 -43.16
CA ASP A 89 8.40 -7.58 -42.35
C ASP A 89 8.66 -6.12 -42.76
N SER A 90 9.55 -5.92 -43.74
CA SER A 90 10.11 -4.61 -44.11
C SER A 90 10.81 -3.87 -42.96
N LEU A 91 11.38 -4.57 -41.97
CA LEU A 91 11.97 -3.96 -40.77
C LEU A 91 12.98 -2.87 -41.11
N SER A 92 13.87 -3.10 -42.10
CA SER A 92 14.85 -2.09 -42.51
C SER A 92 14.19 -0.80 -43.01
N LYS A 93 13.02 -0.89 -43.65
CA LYS A 93 12.26 0.29 -44.08
C LYS A 93 11.63 1.01 -42.89
N ARG A 94 11.05 0.29 -41.91
CA ARG A 94 10.53 0.92 -40.68
C ARG A 94 11.64 1.60 -39.88
N ILE A 95 12.84 1.01 -39.84
CA ILE A 95 14.04 1.61 -39.22
C ILE A 95 14.58 2.80 -40.05
N TYR A 96 14.45 2.77 -41.38
CA TYR A 96 14.69 3.93 -42.23
C TYR A 96 13.69 5.06 -41.94
N ASP A 97 12.40 4.78 -41.82
CA ASP A 97 11.36 5.76 -41.49
C ASP A 97 11.57 6.33 -40.07
N LEU A 98 11.98 5.50 -39.11
CA LEU A 98 12.40 5.90 -37.76
C LEU A 98 13.57 6.88 -37.79
N SER A 99 14.50 6.77 -38.73
CA SER A 99 15.59 7.73 -38.88
C SER A 99 15.14 9.14 -39.26
N LYS A 100 14.00 9.25 -39.97
CA LYS A 100 13.42 10.51 -40.41
C LYS A 100 12.52 11.15 -39.36
N LYS A 101 12.15 10.41 -38.31
CA LYS A 101 11.31 10.93 -37.21
C LYS A 101 12.07 11.95 -36.34
N PRO A 102 11.38 13.01 -35.86
CA PRO A 102 11.82 13.84 -34.73
C PRO A 102 12.16 12.97 -33.50
N LEU A 103 13.13 13.40 -32.70
CA LEU A 103 13.69 12.60 -31.60
C LEU A 103 12.65 12.23 -30.53
N ASP A 104 11.70 13.12 -30.29
CA ASP A 104 10.53 13.00 -29.42
C ASP A 104 9.47 12.01 -29.95
N GLU A 105 9.39 11.80 -31.27
CA GLU A 105 8.53 10.77 -31.88
C GLU A 105 9.22 9.40 -32.00
N ARG A 106 10.56 9.34 -31.99
CA ARG A 106 11.32 8.12 -32.27
C ARG A 106 11.02 6.98 -31.32
N GLU A 107 10.91 7.23 -30.02
CA GLU A 107 10.67 6.17 -29.03
C GLU A 107 9.30 5.51 -29.23
N ALA A 108 8.23 6.29 -29.41
CA ALA A 108 6.89 5.75 -29.64
C ALA A 108 6.85 4.89 -30.91
N TYR A 109 7.51 5.34 -31.98
CA TYR A 109 7.62 4.60 -33.23
C TYR A 109 8.53 3.37 -33.11
N TYR A 110 9.61 3.44 -32.32
CA TYR A 110 10.50 2.31 -32.03
C TYR A 110 9.78 1.20 -31.24
N ASN A 111 9.03 1.56 -30.20
CA ASN A 111 8.24 0.60 -29.42
C ASN A 111 7.11 -0.02 -30.27
N GLN A 112 6.51 0.76 -31.18
CA GLN A 112 5.58 0.23 -32.18
C GLN A 112 6.26 -0.80 -33.11
N ILE A 113 7.50 -0.54 -33.55
CA ILE A 113 8.29 -1.49 -34.35
C ILE A 113 8.59 -2.77 -33.57
N ILE A 114 8.98 -2.67 -32.29
CA ILE A 114 9.22 -3.85 -31.42
C ILE A 114 7.98 -4.74 -31.35
N ASN A 115 6.84 -4.18 -30.93
CA ASN A 115 5.63 -4.97 -30.72
C ASN A 115 5.17 -5.66 -32.02
N GLN A 116 5.10 -4.91 -33.12
CA GLN A 116 4.69 -5.44 -34.41
C GLN A 116 5.65 -6.51 -34.97
N PHE A 117 6.96 -6.37 -34.72
CA PHE A 117 7.96 -7.33 -35.20
C PHE A 117 7.96 -8.63 -34.38
N SER A 118 7.77 -8.52 -33.06
CA SER A 118 7.64 -9.67 -32.15
C SER A 118 6.38 -10.49 -32.45
N GLU A 119 5.23 -9.83 -32.64
CA GLU A 119 3.96 -10.48 -33.00
C GLU A 119 4.02 -11.20 -34.35
N ALA A 120 4.59 -10.57 -35.38
CA ALA A 120 4.63 -11.13 -36.74
C ALA A 120 5.53 -12.37 -36.89
N ASN A 121 6.57 -12.50 -36.06
CA ASN A 121 7.62 -13.51 -36.25
C ASN A 121 7.65 -14.65 -35.22
N PHE A 122 6.77 -14.64 -34.21
CA PHE A 122 6.72 -15.67 -33.15
C PHE A 122 8.05 -15.84 -32.38
N TYR A 123 8.85 -14.77 -32.26
CA TYR A 123 10.04 -14.75 -31.41
C TYR A 123 9.70 -14.29 -29.99
N ALA A 124 10.47 -14.74 -28.99
CA ALA A 124 10.46 -14.12 -27.68
C ALA A 124 10.80 -12.62 -27.80
N VAL A 125 10.12 -11.78 -27.01
CA VAL A 125 10.20 -10.30 -27.13
C VAL A 125 11.65 -9.81 -27.07
N ASP A 126 12.46 -10.35 -26.16
CA ASP A 126 13.88 -9.99 -26.00
C ASP A 126 14.73 -10.30 -27.25
N PHE A 127 14.41 -11.37 -27.97
CA PHE A 127 15.11 -11.76 -29.19
C PHE A 127 14.69 -10.88 -30.38
N GLY A 128 13.40 -10.53 -30.48
CA GLY A 128 12.92 -9.54 -31.43
C GLY A 128 13.57 -8.17 -31.21
N LYS A 129 13.66 -7.75 -29.94
CA LYS A 129 14.33 -6.52 -29.51
C LYS A 129 15.82 -6.49 -29.91
N GLN A 130 16.58 -7.56 -29.65
CA GLN A 130 18.00 -7.66 -30.03
C GLN A 130 18.24 -7.45 -31.53
N VAL A 131 17.35 -8.00 -32.38
CA VAL A 131 17.42 -7.82 -33.83
C VAL A 131 17.25 -6.36 -34.22
N ILE A 132 16.25 -5.70 -33.63
CA ILE A 132 15.92 -4.28 -33.90
C ILE A 132 17.03 -3.36 -33.39
N GLU A 133 17.56 -3.60 -32.19
CA GLU A 133 18.68 -2.84 -31.60
C GLU A 133 19.92 -2.87 -32.50
N SER A 134 20.20 -4.00 -33.17
CA SER A 134 21.30 -4.11 -34.12
C SER A 134 21.09 -3.23 -35.38
N PHE A 135 19.86 -3.17 -35.91
CA PHE A 135 19.52 -2.27 -37.03
C PHE A 135 19.55 -0.79 -36.62
N VAL A 136 19.10 -0.45 -35.41
CA VAL A 136 19.19 0.91 -34.85
C VAL A 136 20.63 1.34 -34.66
N SER A 137 21.45 0.46 -34.07
CA SER A 137 22.90 0.63 -33.90
C SER A 137 23.59 0.89 -35.24
N GLY A 138 23.21 0.12 -36.28
CA GLY A 138 23.68 0.28 -37.66
C GLY A 138 23.54 1.71 -38.22
N LEU A 139 22.49 2.43 -37.82
CA LEU A 139 22.25 3.82 -38.23
C LEU A 139 22.81 4.88 -37.27
N LYS A 140 23.39 4.47 -36.14
CA LYS A 140 23.77 5.35 -35.01
C LYS A 140 22.63 6.27 -34.57
N LEU A 141 21.39 5.76 -34.61
CA LEU A 141 20.24 6.52 -34.16
C LEU A 141 20.26 6.65 -32.65
N GLU A 142 20.28 7.89 -32.16
CA GLU A 142 19.88 8.19 -30.79
C GLU A 142 18.38 7.85 -30.68
N ILE A 143 18.11 6.68 -30.12
CA ILE A 143 16.85 6.35 -29.46
C ILE A 143 17.13 6.57 -27.99
N ILE A 144 16.49 7.59 -27.43
CA ILE A 144 16.51 7.77 -25.99
C ILE A 144 15.70 6.59 -25.43
N ASP A 145 16.34 5.75 -24.63
CA ASP A 145 15.62 4.99 -23.61
C ASP A 145 15.10 6.03 -22.59
N SER A 146 13.96 6.65 -22.93
CA SER A 146 13.43 7.80 -22.18
C SER A 146 13.00 7.39 -20.78
N THR A 147 12.68 6.11 -20.61
CA THR A 147 12.35 5.47 -19.34
C THR A 147 13.53 5.42 -18.37
N SER A 148 14.78 5.42 -18.86
CA SER A 148 15.97 5.28 -18.02
C SER A 148 16.40 6.60 -17.40
N THR A 149 15.84 6.86 -16.22
CA THR A 149 16.16 8.00 -15.34
C THR A 149 17.48 7.84 -14.59
N LYS A 150 18.10 6.65 -14.64
CA LYS A 150 19.41 6.35 -14.04
C LYS A 150 20.55 6.98 -14.86
N ILE A 151 21.54 7.50 -14.14
CA ILE A 151 22.79 8.01 -14.71
C ILE A 151 23.72 6.83 -14.95
N THR A 152 24.32 6.74 -16.14
CA THR A 152 25.19 5.64 -16.58
C THR A 152 26.59 6.14 -16.94
N GLU A 153 27.55 5.25 -17.16
CA GLU A 153 28.90 5.63 -17.62
C GLU A 153 28.90 6.40 -18.95
N LYS A 154 27.87 6.22 -19.79
CA LYS A 154 27.70 6.98 -21.04
C LYS A 154 27.37 8.46 -20.79
N ASP A 155 26.79 8.77 -19.63
CA ASP A 155 26.45 10.12 -19.18
C ASP A 155 27.65 10.83 -18.50
N ASN A 156 28.79 10.15 -18.30
CA ASN A 156 30.01 10.74 -17.70
C ASN A 156 30.61 11.90 -18.51
N LYS A 157 30.18 12.11 -19.76
CA LYS A 157 30.43 13.34 -20.52
C LYS A 157 29.27 14.30 -20.33
N TRP A 158 29.51 15.33 -19.54
CA TRP A 158 28.51 16.32 -19.16
C TRP A 158 28.78 17.70 -19.74
N TRP A 159 27.71 18.47 -19.87
CA TRP A 159 27.69 19.90 -20.16
C TRP A 159 27.10 20.63 -18.95
N ILE A 160 27.66 21.78 -18.58
CA ILE A 160 27.14 22.63 -17.51
C ILE A 160 26.63 23.94 -18.12
N ASP A 161 25.44 24.36 -17.69
CA ASP A 161 24.84 25.64 -18.08
C ASP A 161 25.34 26.83 -17.23
N ASN A 162 24.84 28.03 -17.52
CA ASN A 162 25.21 29.25 -16.76
C ASN A 162 24.72 29.25 -15.31
N SER A 163 23.79 28.36 -14.95
CA SER A 163 23.20 28.18 -13.63
C SER A 163 23.83 27.01 -12.85
N LYS A 164 24.93 26.44 -13.37
CA LYS A 164 25.65 25.27 -12.85
C LYS A 164 24.87 23.94 -12.89
N VAL A 165 23.79 23.88 -13.66
CA VAL A 165 23.03 22.65 -13.88
C VAL A 165 23.76 21.77 -14.89
N ILE A 166 23.95 20.51 -14.50
CA ILE A 166 24.68 19.49 -15.21
C ILE A 166 23.70 18.66 -16.06
N TYR A 167 23.95 18.64 -17.37
CA TYR A 167 23.27 17.80 -18.35
C TYR A 167 24.24 16.78 -18.95
N ASN A 168 23.72 15.73 -19.58
CA ASN A 168 24.54 14.92 -20.48
C ASN A 168 24.95 15.72 -21.74
N ILE A 169 25.96 15.26 -22.47
CA ILE A 169 26.50 16.01 -23.62
C ILE A 169 25.48 16.27 -24.76
N SER A 170 24.45 15.42 -24.92
CA SER A 170 23.37 15.66 -25.90
C SER A 170 22.28 16.63 -25.41
N ARG A 171 22.34 17.08 -24.15
CA ARG A 171 21.34 17.95 -23.51
C ARG A 171 19.93 17.34 -23.65
N LYS A 172 19.86 16.05 -23.33
CA LYS A 172 18.64 15.22 -23.30
C LYS A 172 18.32 14.69 -21.91
N LYS A 173 19.35 14.46 -21.08
CA LYS A 173 19.19 14.14 -19.67
C LYS A 173 19.71 15.29 -18.81
N LEU A 174 18.86 15.81 -17.91
CA LEU A 174 19.28 16.68 -16.82
C LEU A 174 19.76 15.78 -15.67
N LEU A 175 21.06 15.82 -15.40
CA LEU A 175 21.74 14.92 -14.48
C LEU A 175 21.70 15.44 -13.04
N ARG A 176 21.97 16.74 -12.84
CA ARG A 176 22.03 17.36 -11.51
C ARG A 176 21.89 18.88 -11.55
N GLY A 177 21.02 19.46 -10.71
CA GLY A 177 20.94 20.90 -10.44
C GLY A 177 21.89 21.36 -9.33
N ASP A 178 22.13 22.67 -9.26
CA ASP A 178 22.90 23.30 -8.18
C ASP A 178 21.99 23.56 -6.96
N THR A 179 22.42 23.17 -5.77
CA THR A 179 21.59 23.25 -4.55
C THR A 179 21.36 24.68 -4.03
N SER A 180 22.05 25.67 -4.59
CA SER A 180 21.83 27.10 -4.31
C SER A 180 20.78 27.75 -5.23
N LEU A 181 20.22 27.01 -6.18
CA LEU A 181 19.15 27.51 -7.07
C LEU A 181 17.94 27.97 -6.28
N LYS A 182 17.42 29.15 -6.64
CA LYS A 182 16.13 29.67 -6.17
C LYS A 182 15.01 29.45 -7.17
N THR A 183 15.32 29.57 -8.45
CA THR A 183 14.39 29.38 -9.57
C THR A 183 15.16 28.78 -10.74
N TYR A 184 14.54 27.93 -11.54
CA TYR A 184 15.19 27.37 -12.73
C TYR A 184 14.22 27.13 -13.89
N GLU A 185 14.70 27.27 -15.12
CA GLU A 185 13.98 26.88 -16.33
C GLU A 185 14.78 25.75 -17.00
N ILE A 186 14.19 24.56 -17.06
CA ILE A 186 14.83 23.40 -17.67
C ILE A 186 14.92 23.62 -19.18
N GLU A 187 16.07 23.30 -19.75
CA GLU A 187 16.35 23.61 -21.15
C GLU A 187 15.40 22.89 -22.12
N ASN A 188 14.83 23.65 -23.06
CA ASN A 188 13.96 23.12 -24.12
C ASN A 188 14.67 22.01 -24.92
N GLY A 189 14.00 20.87 -25.04
CA GLY A 189 14.57 19.68 -25.66
C GLY A 189 15.16 18.68 -24.67
N THR A 190 15.23 19.00 -23.37
CA THR A 190 15.45 18.01 -22.29
C THR A 190 14.31 16.99 -22.28
N VAL A 191 14.63 15.71 -22.19
CA VAL A 191 13.65 14.60 -22.25
C VAL A 191 13.52 13.88 -20.91
N VAL A 192 14.59 13.79 -20.13
CA VAL A 192 14.62 13.08 -18.84
C VAL A 192 15.19 13.98 -17.76
N ILE A 193 14.49 14.08 -16.63
CA ILE A 193 15.04 14.58 -15.36
C ILE A 193 15.52 13.34 -14.60
N CYS A 194 16.82 13.19 -14.39
CA CYS A 194 17.38 11.99 -13.77
C CYS A 194 17.02 11.82 -12.29
N ASN A 195 17.24 10.60 -11.78
CA ASN A 195 17.13 10.32 -10.36
C ASN A 195 17.98 11.30 -9.54
N LYS A 196 17.40 11.85 -8.47
CA LYS A 196 18.03 12.84 -7.58
C LYS A 196 18.51 14.14 -8.25
N ALA A 197 18.02 14.49 -9.43
CA ALA A 197 18.54 15.65 -10.17
C ALA A 197 18.53 16.96 -9.36
N PHE A 198 17.44 17.31 -8.70
CA PHE A 198 17.30 18.46 -7.79
C PHE A 198 17.13 18.02 -6.32
N ASP A 199 17.64 16.84 -5.95
CA ASP A 199 17.65 16.36 -4.56
C ASP A 199 18.35 17.39 -3.66
N GLU A 200 17.71 17.72 -2.53
CA GLU A 200 18.20 18.68 -1.53
C GLU A 200 18.43 20.11 -2.07
N CYS A 201 17.74 20.50 -3.14
CA CYS A 201 17.66 21.90 -3.60
C CYS A 201 16.74 22.74 -2.71
N TYR A 202 17.12 22.88 -1.44
CA TYR A 202 16.30 23.45 -0.35
C TYR A 202 15.69 24.83 -0.66
N PHE A 203 16.36 25.65 -1.46
CA PHE A 203 15.96 27.03 -1.79
C PHE A 203 15.16 27.17 -3.09
N LEU A 204 14.99 26.09 -3.86
CA LEU A 204 14.29 26.10 -5.15
C LEU A 204 12.79 26.33 -4.91
N SER A 205 12.29 27.52 -5.24
CA SER A 205 10.90 27.93 -4.99
C SER A 205 9.97 27.75 -6.19
N SER A 206 10.52 27.72 -7.40
CA SER A 206 9.82 27.39 -8.64
C SER A 206 10.75 26.76 -9.67
N ILE A 207 10.19 25.88 -10.51
CA ILE A 207 10.88 25.33 -11.67
C ILE A 207 9.93 25.18 -12.86
N THR A 208 10.40 25.56 -14.05
CA THR A 208 9.69 25.36 -15.31
C THR A 208 10.18 24.08 -15.98
N ILE A 209 9.27 23.11 -16.19
CA ILE A 209 9.54 21.88 -16.94
C ILE A 209 8.97 22.04 -18.37
N PRO A 210 9.78 21.93 -19.44
CA PRO A 210 9.31 22.07 -20.81
C PRO A 210 8.56 20.82 -21.30
N ASN A 211 7.66 21.01 -22.27
CA ASN A 211 6.86 19.95 -22.92
C ASN A 211 7.69 18.87 -23.67
N SER A 212 9.03 18.96 -23.68
CA SER A 212 9.91 17.90 -24.17
C SER A 212 10.20 16.82 -23.13
N VAL A 213 9.95 17.07 -21.83
CA VAL A 213 10.22 16.10 -20.75
C VAL A 213 9.16 15.00 -20.76
N ILE A 214 9.63 13.75 -20.80
CA ILE A 214 8.82 12.53 -20.82
C ILE A 214 8.88 11.80 -19.48
N CYS A 215 10.01 11.86 -18.76
CA CYS A 215 10.21 11.14 -17.49
C CYS A 215 10.86 12.01 -16.41
N ILE A 216 10.35 11.90 -15.19
CA ILE A 216 10.92 12.48 -13.96
C ILE A 216 11.40 11.32 -13.08
N GLY A 217 12.67 11.33 -12.68
CA GLY A 217 13.29 10.24 -11.93
C GLY A 217 12.96 10.16 -10.45
N ASP A 218 13.40 9.06 -9.83
CA ASP A 218 13.22 8.79 -8.41
C ASP A 218 13.93 9.87 -7.59
N LEU A 219 13.26 10.38 -6.55
CA LEU A 219 13.79 11.40 -5.64
C LEU A 219 14.20 12.71 -6.36
N ALA A 220 13.74 12.95 -7.60
CA ALA A 220 14.25 14.02 -8.47
C ALA A 220 14.11 15.44 -7.90
N PHE A 221 13.15 15.70 -7.03
CA PHE A 221 12.92 16.96 -6.30
C PHE A 221 12.81 16.73 -4.79
N ARG A 222 13.38 15.63 -4.27
CA ARG A 222 13.31 15.31 -2.84
C ARG A 222 13.90 16.46 -2.01
N SER A 223 13.23 16.81 -0.92
CA SER A 223 13.60 17.88 0.01
C SER A 223 13.76 19.26 -0.63
N CYS A 224 13.07 19.54 -1.75
CA CYS A 224 12.91 20.90 -2.27
C CYS A 224 11.92 21.69 -1.38
N TYR A 225 12.29 21.96 -0.11
CA TYR A 225 11.38 22.49 0.91
C TYR A 225 10.67 23.79 0.49
N SER A 226 11.34 24.65 -0.30
CA SER A 226 10.80 25.93 -0.77
C SER A 226 9.88 25.82 -1.99
N LEU A 227 9.80 24.67 -2.67
CA LEU A 227 9.13 24.52 -3.98
C LEU A 227 7.61 24.66 -3.82
N ALA A 228 7.09 25.86 -4.11
CA ALA A 228 5.70 26.21 -3.82
C ALA A 228 4.75 25.90 -4.97
N ASN A 229 5.26 26.00 -6.20
CA ASN A 229 4.51 25.80 -7.44
C ASN A 229 5.38 25.07 -8.48
N ILE A 230 4.82 24.04 -9.11
CA ILE A 230 5.40 23.36 -10.26
C ILE A 230 4.27 22.94 -11.21
N THR A 231 4.51 23.05 -12.52
CA THR A 231 3.62 22.51 -13.55
C THR A 231 4.30 21.31 -14.18
N ILE A 232 3.69 20.13 -14.08
CA ILE A 232 4.15 18.93 -14.78
C ILE A 232 3.45 18.92 -16.16
N PRO A 233 4.18 18.94 -17.28
CA PRO A 233 3.57 19.01 -18.60
C PRO A 233 2.92 17.68 -19.01
N ASN A 234 1.92 17.74 -19.90
CA ASN A 234 1.20 16.57 -20.43
C ASN A 234 2.07 15.60 -21.26
N SER A 235 3.31 15.96 -21.55
CA SER A 235 4.32 15.07 -22.14
C SER A 235 4.86 14.03 -21.17
N VAL A 236 4.77 14.27 -19.85
CA VAL A 236 5.33 13.39 -18.82
C VAL A 236 4.48 12.12 -18.69
N ARG A 237 5.11 10.97 -18.95
CA ARG A 237 4.51 9.63 -18.89
C ARG A 237 4.83 8.87 -17.60
N SER A 238 5.91 9.24 -16.90
CA SER A 238 6.27 8.67 -15.60
C SER A 238 6.89 9.70 -14.65
N ILE A 239 6.60 9.49 -13.36
CA ILE A 239 7.17 10.22 -12.23
C ILE A 239 7.69 9.13 -11.27
N GLY A 240 8.97 9.18 -10.94
CA GLY A 240 9.65 8.19 -10.12
C GLY A 240 9.25 8.23 -8.65
N GLU A 241 9.69 7.19 -7.94
CA GLU A 241 9.39 7.02 -6.52
C GLU A 241 9.94 8.20 -5.70
N TYR A 242 9.14 8.69 -4.74
CA TYR A 242 9.49 9.81 -3.87
C TYR A 242 9.93 11.09 -4.61
N ALA A 243 9.54 11.29 -5.88
CA ALA A 243 10.07 12.38 -6.71
C ALA A 243 9.86 13.78 -6.11
N PHE A 244 8.72 14.06 -5.47
CA PHE A 244 8.43 15.34 -4.78
C PHE A 244 8.41 15.19 -3.25
N CYS A 245 8.97 14.12 -2.70
CA CYS A 245 9.04 13.87 -1.27
C CYS A 245 9.64 15.07 -0.52
N ARG A 246 8.93 15.58 0.49
CA ARG A 246 9.24 16.77 1.29
C ARG A 246 9.37 18.08 0.51
N CYS A 247 8.60 18.25 -0.57
CA CYS A 247 8.31 19.60 -1.09
C CYS A 247 7.32 20.32 -0.14
N GLU A 248 7.75 20.66 1.08
CA GLU A 248 6.85 21.09 2.16
C GLU A 248 6.03 22.35 1.85
N SER A 249 6.53 23.23 0.95
CA SER A 249 5.81 24.42 0.49
C SER A 249 4.85 24.18 -0.68
N LEU A 250 4.86 22.99 -1.32
CA LEU A 250 4.05 22.72 -2.51
C LEU A 250 2.57 22.82 -2.18
N THR A 251 1.84 23.70 -2.86
CA THR A 251 0.43 24.00 -2.52
C THR A 251 -0.60 23.33 -3.43
N ASN A 252 -0.26 23.15 -4.70
CA ASN A 252 -1.15 22.64 -5.73
C ASN A 252 -0.37 21.70 -6.66
N ILE A 253 -0.98 20.61 -7.10
CA ILE A 253 -0.43 19.76 -8.16
C ILE A 253 -1.54 19.23 -9.08
N ILE A 254 -1.22 19.15 -10.38
CA ILE A 254 -2.07 18.51 -11.39
C ILE A 254 -1.28 17.29 -11.90
N ILE A 255 -1.88 16.11 -11.80
CA ILE A 255 -1.32 14.86 -12.31
C ILE A 255 -1.64 14.80 -13.83
N PRO A 256 -0.64 14.71 -14.72
CA PRO A 256 -0.87 14.71 -16.17
C PRO A 256 -1.74 13.55 -16.68
N SER A 257 -2.37 13.74 -17.84
CA SER A 257 -3.26 12.75 -18.47
C SER A 257 -2.58 11.50 -19.06
N GLN A 258 -1.24 11.43 -18.99
CA GLN A 258 -0.46 10.27 -19.41
C GLN A 258 0.02 9.42 -18.22
N ILE A 259 -0.10 9.91 -16.98
CA ILE A 259 0.29 9.16 -15.79
C ILE A 259 -0.72 8.05 -15.51
N LYS A 260 -0.20 6.83 -15.34
CA LYS A 260 -0.99 5.64 -14.96
C LYS A 260 -0.92 5.31 -13.47
N ILE A 261 0.18 5.65 -12.82
CA ILE A 261 0.44 5.27 -11.43
C ILE A 261 0.95 6.51 -10.70
N ILE A 262 0.34 6.83 -9.56
CA ILE A 262 0.90 7.77 -8.60
C ILE A 262 1.82 6.94 -7.68
N GLY A 263 3.12 6.93 -8.00
CA GLY A 263 4.11 6.00 -7.43
C GLY A 263 4.45 6.21 -5.95
N GLU A 264 5.19 5.26 -5.37
CA GLU A 264 5.46 5.22 -3.92
C GLU A 264 6.00 6.57 -3.41
N GLY A 265 5.36 7.10 -2.36
CA GLY A 265 5.84 8.26 -1.62
C GLY A 265 6.00 9.55 -2.44
N VAL A 266 5.43 9.63 -3.65
CA VAL A 266 5.73 10.70 -4.61
C VAL A 266 5.48 12.12 -4.07
N PHE A 267 4.47 12.32 -3.21
CA PHE A 267 4.21 13.56 -2.46
C PHE A 267 4.38 13.39 -0.94
N TYR A 268 5.09 12.38 -0.46
CA TYR A 268 5.36 12.14 0.96
C TYR A 268 5.84 13.43 1.65
N GLY A 269 5.16 13.88 2.71
CA GLY A 269 5.51 15.06 3.48
C GLY A 269 5.33 16.39 2.75
N CYS A 270 4.51 16.48 1.70
CA CYS A 270 4.12 17.77 1.10
C CYS A 270 3.09 18.50 1.98
N LYS A 271 3.53 18.95 3.16
CA LYS A 271 2.65 19.46 4.23
C LYS A 271 1.68 20.57 3.79
N SER A 272 2.10 21.46 2.88
CA SER A 272 1.27 22.56 2.38
C SER A 272 0.32 22.19 1.24
N LEU A 273 0.33 20.93 0.77
CA LEU A 273 -0.42 20.49 -0.40
C LEU A 273 -1.92 20.50 -0.10
N ARG A 274 -2.66 21.37 -0.79
CA ARG A 274 -4.09 21.64 -0.53
C ARG A 274 -5.00 21.08 -1.61
N ASN A 275 -4.58 21.21 -2.86
CA ASN A 275 -5.35 20.83 -4.03
C ASN A 275 -4.54 19.86 -4.89
N VAL A 276 -5.11 18.68 -5.13
CA VAL A 276 -4.57 17.65 -6.02
C VAL A 276 -5.63 17.36 -7.07
N THR A 277 -5.28 17.56 -8.35
CA THR A 277 -6.13 17.12 -9.47
C THR A 277 -5.55 15.83 -10.02
N ILE A 278 -6.22 14.71 -9.79
CA ILE A 278 -5.90 13.41 -10.40
C ILE A 278 -6.62 13.32 -11.76
N SER A 279 -5.92 12.82 -12.77
CA SER A 279 -6.46 12.57 -14.11
C SER A 279 -7.12 11.18 -14.22
N ASP A 280 -8.15 11.06 -15.06
CA ASP A 280 -8.85 9.79 -15.35
C ASP A 280 -7.98 8.72 -16.06
N SER A 281 -6.69 8.98 -16.20
CA SER A 281 -5.71 8.01 -16.68
C SER A 281 -5.09 7.17 -15.57
N VAL A 282 -5.17 7.61 -14.30
CA VAL A 282 -4.53 6.97 -13.15
C VAL A 282 -5.31 5.73 -12.71
N THR A 283 -4.64 4.59 -12.66
CA THR A 283 -5.22 3.29 -12.28
C THR A 283 -4.83 2.83 -10.88
N SER A 284 -3.78 3.40 -10.28
CA SER A 284 -3.35 3.07 -8.91
C SER A 284 -2.73 4.27 -8.20
N ILE A 285 -2.95 4.34 -6.90
CA ILE A 285 -2.28 5.24 -5.95
C ILE A 285 -1.47 4.36 -5.02
N GLU A 286 -0.14 4.37 -5.16
CA GLU A 286 0.75 3.46 -4.45
C GLU A 286 1.02 3.89 -3.00
N ASP A 287 1.77 3.05 -2.28
CA ASP A 287 2.13 3.23 -0.89
C ASP A 287 2.66 4.63 -0.57
N LYS A 288 2.15 5.23 0.50
CA LYS A 288 2.57 6.54 1.06
C LYS A 288 2.47 7.73 0.08
N ALA A 289 1.80 7.59 -1.08
CA ALA A 289 1.78 8.59 -2.14
C ALA A 289 1.53 10.04 -1.67
N PHE A 290 0.63 10.23 -0.70
CA PHE A 290 0.28 11.50 -0.05
C PHE A 290 0.47 11.48 1.48
N PHE A 291 1.28 10.56 2.02
CA PHE A 291 1.58 10.50 3.46
C PHE A 291 2.00 11.88 3.99
N GLY A 292 1.42 12.35 5.08
CA GLY A 292 1.78 13.63 5.70
C GLY A 292 1.48 14.87 4.84
N CYS A 293 0.54 14.79 3.89
CA CYS A 293 -0.03 15.96 3.21
C CYS A 293 -1.04 16.66 4.16
N GLU A 294 -0.53 17.21 5.26
CA GLU A 294 -1.32 17.70 6.39
C GLU A 294 -2.42 18.71 6.00
N GLN A 295 -2.21 19.53 4.96
CA GLN A 295 -3.17 20.54 4.49
C GLN A 295 -4.14 20.05 3.38
N LEU A 296 -4.08 18.79 2.97
CA LEU A 296 -4.93 18.25 1.90
C LEU A 296 -6.38 18.20 2.40
N LYS A 297 -7.26 19.06 1.86
CA LYS A 297 -8.62 19.21 2.39
C LYS A 297 -9.60 18.20 1.80
N ASN A 298 -9.57 18.03 0.48
CA ASN A 298 -10.46 17.13 -0.26
C ASN A 298 -9.65 16.48 -1.37
N ILE A 299 -9.97 15.25 -1.73
CA ILE A 299 -9.45 14.62 -2.94
C ILE A 299 -10.56 13.84 -3.65
N THR A 300 -10.56 13.92 -4.98
CA THR A 300 -11.43 13.12 -5.84
C THR A 300 -10.59 12.00 -6.44
N ILE A 301 -10.99 10.75 -6.18
CA ILE A 301 -10.37 9.56 -6.73
C ILE A 301 -11.15 9.19 -8.00
N PRO A 302 -10.58 9.29 -9.21
CA PRO A 302 -11.33 9.05 -10.44
C PRO A 302 -11.65 7.56 -10.63
N ASP A 303 -12.78 7.27 -11.31
CA ASP A 303 -13.31 5.90 -11.54
C ASP A 303 -12.33 4.95 -12.28
N SER A 304 -11.17 5.44 -12.74
CA SER A 304 -10.07 4.63 -13.26
C SER A 304 -9.24 3.94 -12.18
N VAL A 305 -9.25 4.41 -10.93
CA VAL A 305 -8.40 3.91 -9.83
C VAL A 305 -8.96 2.63 -9.22
N ILE A 306 -8.17 1.56 -9.28
CA ILE A 306 -8.50 0.20 -8.84
C ILE A 306 -8.01 -0.07 -7.39
N SER A 307 -6.94 0.61 -6.96
CA SER A 307 -6.24 0.34 -5.69
C SER A 307 -5.73 1.63 -5.02
N ILE A 308 -5.83 1.63 -3.69
CA ILE A 308 -5.19 2.62 -2.79
C ILE A 308 -4.20 1.86 -1.90
N GLY A 309 -2.92 2.20 -1.98
CA GLY A 309 -1.82 1.55 -1.29
C GLY A 309 -1.73 1.84 0.21
N ASN A 310 -0.74 1.23 0.85
CA ASN A 310 -0.54 1.32 2.30
C ASN A 310 -0.09 2.73 2.71
N SER A 311 -0.66 3.24 3.79
CA SER A 311 -0.41 4.59 4.33
C SER A 311 -0.60 5.72 3.29
N ALA A 312 -1.32 5.48 2.18
CA ALA A 312 -1.35 6.39 1.01
C ALA A 312 -1.79 7.82 1.35
N PHE A 313 -2.74 7.99 2.27
CA PHE A 313 -3.21 9.27 2.80
C PHE A 313 -3.00 9.41 4.32
N ARG A 314 -2.14 8.57 4.91
CA ARG A 314 -1.82 8.63 6.34
C ARG A 314 -1.38 10.04 6.74
N GLU A 315 -1.90 10.52 7.86
CA GLU A 315 -1.63 11.85 8.44
C GLU A 315 -2.05 13.04 7.55
N CYS A 316 -2.97 12.84 6.58
CA CYS A 316 -3.71 13.91 5.90
C CYS A 316 -4.75 14.55 6.86
N SER A 317 -4.27 15.21 7.92
CA SER A 317 -5.09 15.63 9.06
C SER A 317 -6.18 16.66 8.76
N PHE A 318 -6.11 17.39 7.63
CA PHE A 318 -7.17 18.30 7.17
C PHE A 318 -8.17 17.69 6.19
N LEU A 319 -8.02 16.41 5.81
CA LEU A 319 -8.88 15.73 4.85
C LEU A 319 -10.29 15.59 5.41
N THR A 320 -11.26 16.29 4.82
CA THR A 320 -12.66 16.31 5.27
C THR A 320 -13.53 15.29 4.56
N SER A 321 -13.25 15.00 3.29
CA SER A 321 -13.93 13.97 2.51
C SER A 321 -13.01 13.34 1.47
N VAL A 322 -13.29 12.08 1.16
CA VAL A 322 -12.69 11.35 0.03
C VAL A 322 -13.83 10.97 -0.90
N ILE A 323 -13.87 11.59 -2.08
CA ILE A 323 -14.87 11.27 -3.10
C ILE A 323 -14.38 10.03 -3.83
N ASN A 324 -14.97 8.88 -3.52
CA ASN A 324 -14.52 7.59 -3.99
C ASN A 324 -14.95 7.29 -5.43
N SER A 325 -14.01 6.71 -6.16
CA SER A 325 -14.22 5.94 -7.37
C SER A 325 -15.15 4.76 -7.09
N ASN A 326 -16.01 4.41 -8.05
CA ASN A 326 -16.88 3.25 -8.00
C ASN A 326 -16.19 1.94 -8.40
N THR A 327 -14.85 1.94 -8.57
CA THR A 327 -14.06 0.80 -9.05
C THR A 327 -12.93 0.36 -8.10
N VAL A 328 -12.72 1.07 -6.97
CA VAL A 328 -11.70 0.68 -5.99
C VAL A 328 -12.01 -0.71 -5.43
N THR A 329 -11.03 -1.60 -5.47
CA THR A 329 -11.13 -2.99 -5.00
C THR A 329 -10.37 -3.26 -3.70
N SER A 330 -9.40 -2.41 -3.37
CA SER A 330 -8.53 -2.60 -2.21
C SER A 330 -8.15 -1.25 -1.59
N ILE A 331 -8.28 -1.16 -0.27
CA ILE A 331 -7.78 -0.06 0.56
C ILE A 331 -6.68 -0.66 1.45
N GLY A 332 -5.45 -0.19 1.30
CA GLY A 332 -4.26 -0.72 2.00
C GLY A 332 -4.23 -0.47 3.51
N ASP A 333 -3.25 -1.09 4.17
CA ASP A 333 -3.00 -0.91 5.60
C ASP A 333 -2.71 0.57 5.89
N GLU A 334 -3.26 1.10 6.99
CA GLU A 334 -3.11 2.50 7.42
C GLU A 334 -3.54 3.58 6.41
N ALA A 335 -4.25 3.24 5.32
CA ALA A 335 -4.45 4.13 4.17
C ALA A 335 -4.92 5.55 4.52
N PHE A 336 -5.80 5.71 5.52
CA PHE A 336 -6.31 6.98 6.05
C PHE A 336 -6.00 7.18 7.54
N TRP A 337 -4.97 6.51 8.08
CA TRP A 337 -4.54 6.63 9.47
C TRP A 337 -4.35 8.09 9.89
N CYS A 338 -4.92 8.49 11.02
CA CYS A 338 -4.95 9.85 11.56
C CYS A 338 -5.49 10.93 10.60
N CYS A 339 -6.39 10.60 9.67
CA CYS A 339 -7.22 11.60 8.97
C CYS A 339 -8.29 12.17 9.91
N GLY A 340 -7.87 12.87 10.97
CA GLY A 340 -8.71 13.22 12.12
C GLY A 340 -9.93 14.11 11.82
N ARG A 341 -9.98 14.76 10.65
CA ARG A 341 -11.10 15.60 10.19
C ARG A 341 -11.98 14.95 9.13
N LEU A 342 -11.74 13.68 8.80
CA LEU A 342 -12.50 12.93 7.80
C LEU A 342 -13.90 12.65 8.35
N GLU A 343 -14.91 13.32 7.81
CA GLU A 343 -16.30 13.21 8.26
C GLU A 343 -17.12 12.21 7.42
N ASP A 344 -16.84 12.16 6.12
CA ASP A 344 -17.58 11.37 5.13
C ASP A 344 -16.65 10.46 4.30
N VAL A 345 -16.94 9.15 4.30
CA VAL A 345 -16.29 8.12 3.47
C VAL A 345 -17.37 7.17 2.93
N THR A 346 -17.36 6.93 1.62
CA THR A 346 -18.27 5.98 0.96
C THR A 346 -17.47 4.80 0.42
N ILE A 347 -17.45 3.67 1.12
CA ILE A 347 -16.76 2.46 0.64
C ILE A 347 -17.60 1.84 -0.49
N PRO A 348 -17.11 1.76 -1.75
CA PRO A 348 -17.91 1.25 -2.86
C PRO A 348 -18.03 -0.28 -2.79
N ASN A 349 -19.13 -0.82 -3.34
CA ASN A 349 -19.43 -2.27 -3.38
C ASN A 349 -18.47 -3.09 -4.26
N THR A 350 -17.39 -2.48 -4.75
CA THR A 350 -16.26 -3.15 -5.41
C THR A 350 -15.12 -3.48 -4.46
N VAL A 351 -15.08 -2.90 -3.25
CA VAL A 351 -14.01 -3.16 -2.27
C VAL A 351 -14.13 -4.58 -1.72
N ILE A 352 -13.04 -5.34 -1.85
CA ILE A 352 -12.86 -6.70 -1.36
C ILE A 352 -12.00 -6.68 -0.08
N ASN A 353 -11.00 -5.78 -0.03
CA ASN A 353 -10.03 -5.70 1.06
C ASN A 353 -10.03 -4.31 1.72
N ILE A 354 -10.09 -4.29 3.05
CA ILE A 354 -9.77 -3.13 3.88
C ILE A 354 -8.63 -3.54 4.82
N GLY A 355 -7.47 -2.91 4.65
CA GLY A 355 -6.25 -3.21 5.40
C GLY A 355 -6.31 -2.86 6.89
N ASN A 356 -5.31 -3.33 7.63
CA ASN A 356 -5.17 -3.07 9.06
C ASN A 356 -5.11 -1.57 9.33
N SER A 357 -5.85 -1.11 10.34
CA SER A 357 -5.84 0.28 10.79
C SER A 357 -6.17 1.32 9.70
N ALA A 358 -6.86 0.91 8.62
CA ALA A 358 -7.08 1.75 7.44
C ALA A 358 -7.74 3.10 7.75
N PHE A 359 -8.60 3.18 8.77
CA PHE A 359 -9.24 4.43 9.24
C PHE A 359 -8.91 4.75 10.70
N TYR A 360 -7.81 4.20 11.24
CA TYR A 360 -7.36 4.49 12.62
C TYR A 360 -7.34 5.99 12.90
N GLY A 361 -7.92 6.44 14.01
CA GLY A 361 -7.89 7.83 14.42
C GLY A 361 -8.64 8.81 13.51
N CYS A 362 -9.53 8.33 12.61
CA CYS A 362 -10.50 9.17 11.87
C CYS A 362 -11.58 9.71 12.81
N SER A 363 -11.16 10.51 13.79
CA SER A 363 -11.93 10.88 14.98
C SER A 363 -13.16 11.77 14.70
N SER A 364 -13.33 12.29 13.49
CA SER A 364 -14.53 13.02 13.04
C SER A 364 -15.52 12.17 12.21
N LEU A 365 -15.17 10.92 11.86
CA LEU A 365 -16.02 10.03 11.06
C LEU A 365 -17.25 9.65 11.87
N LYS A 366 -18.46 9.88 11.33
CA LYS A 366 -19.73 9.68 12.05
C LYS A 366 -20.50 8.45 11.63
N ASN A 367 -20.46 8.12 10.33
CA ASN A 367 -21.22 7.05 9.73
C ASN A 367 -20.31 6.27 8.78
N ILE A 368 -20.42 4.95 8.78
CA ILE A 368 -19.75 4.11 7.78
C ILE A 368 -20.62 2.92 7.39
N VAL A 369 -20.59 2.58 6.10
CA VAL A 369 -21.21 1.37 5.55
C VAL A 369 -20.09 0.52 4.99
N ILE A 370 -19.94 -0.70 5.49
CA ILE A 370 -19.01 -1.70 4.98
C ILE A 370 -19.82 -2.64 4.09
N PRO A 371 -19.60 -2.67 2.77
CA PRO A 371 -20.45 -3.42 1.86
C PRO A 371 -20.19 -4.94 1.92
N ASP A 372 -21.18 -5.74 1.55
CA ASP A 372 -21.13 -7.22 1.52
C ASP A 372 -20.02 -7.80 0.62
N SER A 373 -19.41 -6.98 -0.23
CA SER A 373 -18.25 -7.32 -1.06
C SER A 373 -16.94 -7.45 -0.26
N VAL A 374 -16.86 -6.86 0.94
CA VAL A 374 -15.64 -6.89 1.76
C VAL A 374 -15.49 -8.26 2.40
N THR A 375 -14.59 -9.07 1.85
CA THR A 375 -14.25 -10.40 2.40
C THR A 375 -13.06 -10.37 3.35
N ASN A 376 -12.19 -9.36 3.21
CA ASN A 376 -11.01 -9.19 4.06
C ASN A 376 -11.11 -7.84 4.80
N PHE A 377 -11.29 -7.91 6.12
CA PHE A 377 -11.41 -6.76 7.01
C PHE A 377 -10.29 -6.83 8.06
N GLY A 378 -9.42 -5.82 8.09
CA GLY A 378 -8.23 -5.83 8.94
C GLY A 378 -8.48 -5.63 10.44
N CYS A 379 -7.41 -5.79 11.21
CA CYS A 379 -7.35 -5.41 12.62
C CYS A 379 -7.42 -3.88 12.78
N ALA A 380 -8.00 -3.38 13.87
CA ALA A 380 -8.01 -1.97 14.27
C ALA A 380 -8.57 -0.94 13.25
N VAL A 381 -9.37 -1.38 12.24
CA VAL A 381 -9.80 -0.54 11.11
C VAL A 381 -10.42 0.80 11.52
N PHE A 382 -11.30 0.83 12.54
CA PHE A 382 -11.91 2.06 13.07
C PHE A 382 -11.48 2.37 14.51
N ASP A 383 -10.33 1.86 14.96
CA ASP A 383 -9.77 2.20 16.27
C ASP A 383 -9.64 3.74 16.41
N CYS A 384 -10.04 4.27 17.57
CA CYS A 384 -10.06 5.68 17.91
C CYS A 384 -10.91 6.58 16.98
N CYS A 385 -11.86 6.02 16.23
CA CYS A 385 -12.91 6.78 15.53
C CYS A 385 -13.94 7.33 16.54
N ALA A 386 -13.52 8.28 17.36
CA ALA A 386 -14.23 8.71 18.56
C ALA A 386 -15.65 9.26 18.31
N SER A 387 -15.92 9.83 17.12
CA SER A 387 -17.24 10.36 16.73
C SER A 387 -18.13 9.36 15.97
N LEU A 388 -17.70 8.11 15.81
CA LEU A 388 -18.45 7.11 15.04
C LEU A 388 -19.74 6.73 15.79
N VAL A 389 -20.90 6.93 15.15
CA VAL A 389 -22.23 6.69 15.73
C VAL A 389 -22.94 5.51 15.06
N ASN A 390 -22.89 5.44 13.72
CA ASN A 390 -23.60 4.44 12.93
C ASN A 390 -22.62 3.61 12.10
N VAL A 391 -22.66 2.29 12.29
CA VAL A 391 -21.85 1.32 11.55
C VAL A 391 -22.77 0.26 10.96
N ILE A 392 -22.71 0.06 9.65
CA ILE A 392 -23.32 -1.10 8.98
C ILE A 392 -22.21 -2.07 8.60
N LEU A 393 -22.26 -3.28 9.16
CA LEU A 393 -21.32 -4.37 8.90
C LEU A 393 -21.83 -5.28 7.75
N PRO A 394 -20.93 -5.99 7.05
CA PRO A 394 -21.31 -6.96 6.01
C PRO A 394 -22.06 -8.15 6.62
N GLU A 395 -23.17 -8.60 6.02
CA GLU A 395 -23.89 -9.79 6.51
C GLU A 395 -23.11 -11.10 6.24
N THR A 396 -21.99 -11.01 5.50
CA THR A 396 -21.03 -12.09 5.21
C THR A 396 -19.87 -12.18 6.21
N MET A 397 -19.72 -11.21 7.12
CA MET A 397 -18.58 -11.08 8.03
C MET A 397 -18.52 -12.24 9.05
N THR A 398 -17.41 -12.97 9.10
CA THR A 398 -17.21 -14.13 10.00
C THR A 398 -16.51 -13.80 11.32
N SER A 399 -15.79 -12.69 11.39
CA SER A 399 -15.07 -12.22 12.58
C SER A 399 -15.14 -10.71 12.68
N ILE A 400 -15.17 -10.19 13.92
CA ILE A 400 -14.84 -8.80 14.21
C ILE A 400 -13.44 -8.81 14.76
N GLU A 401 -12.49 -8.25 14.03
CA GLU A 401 -11.07 -8.30 14.39
C GLU A 401 -10.74 -7.51 15.66
N GLY A 402 -9.54 -7.76 16.19
CA GLY A 402 -9.05 -7.05 17.36
C GLY A 402 -9.04 -5.53 17.15
N PHE A 403 -9.34 -4.77 18.21
CA PHE A 403 -9.39 -3.30 18.22
C PHE A 403 -10.32 -2.64 17.19
N SER A 404 -11.11 -3.37 16.37
CA SER A 404 -11.81 -2.81 15.20
C SER A 404 -12.66 -1.56 15.48
N PHE A 405 -13.26 -1.46 16.66
CA PHE A 405 -14.03 -0.32 17.16
C PHE A 405 -13.53 0.19 18.52
N HIS A 406 -12.30 -0.14 18.91
CA HIS A 406 -11.70 0.36 20.15
C HIS A 406 -11.75 1.90 20.19
N GLY A 407 -12.12 2.46 21.33
CA GLY A 407 -12.20 3.91 21.51
C GLY A 407 -13.28 4.63 20.69
N CYS A 408 -14.22 3.92 20.05
CA CYS A 408 -15.40 4.50 19.37
C CYS A 408 -16.41 5.05 20.40
N LYS A 409 -16.02 6.13 21.08
CA LYS A 409 -16.70 6.68 22.26
C LYS A 409 -18.14 7.08 22.01
N SER A 410 -18.51 7.46 20.79
CA SER A 410 -19.87 7.86 20.39
C SER A 410 -20.74 6.74 19.81
N LEU A 411 -20.25 5.50 19.72
CA LEU A 411 -21.02 4.38 19.18
C LEU A 411 -22.15 4.03 20.15
N ILE A 412 -23.42 4.11 19.72
CA ILE A 412 -24.60 3.92 20.58
C ILE A 412 -25.12 2.48 20.51
N ASN A 413 -25.17 1.93 19.30
CA ASN A 413 -25.54 0.56 19.01
C ASN A 413 -24.73 0.07 17.80
N ILE A 414 -24.62 -1.24 17.65
CA ILE A 414 -24.08 -1.89 16.45
C ILE A 414 -24.73 -3.26 16.32
N LYS A 415 -25.22 -3.57 15.11
CA LYS A 415 -25.72 -4.92 14.80
C LYS A 415 -24.53 -5.81 14.43
N ILE A 416 -24.22 -6.80 15.26
CA ILE A 416 -23.28 -7.87 14.90
C ILE A 416 -23.98 -8.82 13.91
N PRO A 417 -23.43 -9.08 12.71
CA PRO A 417 -23.99 -10.03 11.75
C PRO A 417 -24.13 -11.45 12.30
N SER A 418 -25.19 -12.17 11.90
CA SER A 418 -25.46 -13.55 12.36
C SER A 418 -24.51 -14.61 11.78
N SER A 419 -23.51 -14.19 11.01
CA SER A 419 -22.39 -14.99 10.50
C SER A 419 -21.15 -14.89 11.39
N VAL A 420 -21.06 -13.92 12.30
CA VAL A 420 -19.87 -13.70 13.14
C VAL A 420 -19.71 -14.84 14.15
N MET A 421 -18.54 -15.47 14.14
CA MET A 421 -18.14 -16.56 15.04
C MET A 421 -17.20 -16.08 16.16
N ASP A 422 -16.44 -15.02 15.91
CA ASP A 422 -15.38 -14.52 16.79
C ASP A 422 -15.47 -13.00 16.97
N ILE A 423 -15.41 -12.54 18.22
CA ILE A 423 -15.27 -11.12 18.58
C ILE A 423 -13.89 -10.92 19.19
N GLY A 424 -13.05 -10.13 18.51
CA GLY A 424 -11.61 -10.01 18.77
C GLY A 424 -11.21 -9.22 20.02
N ASN A 425 -9.95 -9.36 20.42
CA ASN A 425 -9.42 -8.67 21.61
C ASN A 425 -9.62 -7.15 21.52
N TRP A 426 -10.10 -6.51 22.59
CA TRP A 426 -10.42 -5.07 22.65
C TRP A 426 -11.38 -4.55 21.56
N ALA A 427 -12.10 -5.42 20.82
CA ALA A 427 -12.86 -5.03 19.61
C ALA A 427 -13.81 -3.84 19.82
N PHE A 428 -14.48 -3.73 20.97
CA PHE A 428 -15.34 -2.62 21.37
C PHE A 428 -14.85 -1.90 22.64
N CYS A 429 -13.61 -2.14 23.09
CA CYS A 429 -13.12 -1.58 24.33
C CYS A 429 -13.19 -0.04 24.30
N GLY A 430 -13.73 0.58 25.35
CA GLY A 430 -13.92 2.02 25.45
C GLY A 430 -15.03 2.61 24.57
N CYS A 431 -15.96 1.79 24.05
CA CYS A 431 -17.21 2.27 23.44
C CYS A 431 -18.17 2.84 24.50
N LYS A 432 -17.84 4.01 25.07
CA LYS A 432 -18.49 4.55 26.27
C LYS A 432 -19.98 4.87 26.11
N SER A 433 -20.45 5.11 24.89
CA SER A 433 -21.87 5.36 24.58
C SER A 433 -22.67 4.11 24.22
N LEU A 434 -22.06 2.92 24.12
CA LEU A 434 -22.74 1.70 23.71
C LEU A 434 -23.74 1.29 24.79
N THR A 435 -25.04 1.32 24.49
CA THR A 435 -26.11 1.08 25.48
C THR A 435 -26.62 -0.36 25.51
N GLU A 436 -26.57 -1.00 24.35
CA GLU A 436 -27.04 -2.37 24.11
C GLU A 436 -26.09 -3.07 23.14
N ILE A 437 -25.96 -4.39 23.28
CA ILE A 437 -25.25 -5.23 22.32
C ILE A 437 -25.99 -6.57 22.20
N GLU A 438 -26.40 -6.92 20.99
CA GLU A 438 -26.90 -8.26 20.67
C GLU A 438 -25.71 -9.10 20.22
N ILE A 439 -25.42 -10.17 20.98
CA ILE A 439 -24.39 -11.15 20.62
C ILE A 439 -25.13 -12.32 19.92
N PRO A 440 -24.90 -12.56 18.61
CA PRO A 440 -25.65 -13.58 17.88
C PRO A 440 -25.33 -15.01 18.33
N ASN A 441 -26.27 -15.93 18.14
CA ASN A 441 -26.12 -17.37 18.41
C ASN A 441 -25.09 -18.08 17.48
N SER A 442 -24.39 -17.36 16.62
CA SER A 442 -23.24 -17.83 15.85
C SER A 442 -21.90 -17.66 16.60
N VAL A 443 -21.83 -16.73 17.56
CA VAL A 443 -20.58 -16.37 18.25
C VAL A 443 -20.15 -17.51 19.17
N ILE A 444 -18.92 -17.97 19.00
CA ILE A 444 -18.27 -19.06 19.74
C ILE A 444 -17.29 -18.51 20.79
N ARG A 445 -16.60 -17.40 20.47
CA ARG A 445 -15.55 -16.80 21.29
C ARG A 445 -15.73 -15.29 21.42
N ILE A 446 -15.54 -14.79 22.64
CA ILE A 446 -15.40 -13.37 22.95
C ILE A 446 -14.04 -13.20 23.63
N GLN A 447 -13.13 -12.48 22.97
CA GLN A 447 -11.72 -12.39 23.36
C GLN A 447 -11.41 -11.30 24.39
N GLU A 448 -10.16 -11.26 24.85
CA GLU A 448 -9.65 -10.40 25.93
C GLU A 448 -10.20 -8.96 25.84
N GLU A 449 -10.81 -8.49 26.93
CA GLU A 449 -11.32 -7.12 27.07
C GLU A 449 -12.25 -6.61 25.95
N ALA A 450 -12.89 -7.49 25.17
CA ALA A 450 -13.66 -7.11 23.97
C ALA A 450 -14.71 -6.02 24.22
N PHE A 451 -15.36 -5.96 25.39
CA PHE A 451 -16.31 -4.92 25.80
C PHE A 451 -15.84 -4.15 27.06
N SER A 452 -14.54 -4.14 27.35
CA SER A 452 -13.96 -3.42 28.49
C SER A 452 -14.26 -1.91 28.39
N ASP A 453 -14.51 -1.24 29.52
CA ASP A 453 -14.90 0.18 29.62
C ASP A 453 -16.07 0.61 28.70
N CYS A 454 -16.97 -0.32 28.33
CA CYS A 454 -18.27 0.00 27.73
C CYS A 454 -19.23 0.53 28.82
N GLU A 455 -18.96 1.75 29.31
CA GLU A 455 -19.55 2.29 30.54
C GLU A 455 -21.08 2.40 30.54
N SER A 456 -21.73 2.42 29.37
CA SER A 456 -23.18 2.60 29.19
C SER A 456 -23.98 1.31 28.97
N ILE A 457 -23.35 0.14 28.76
CA ILE A 457 -24.11 -1.10 28.53
C ILE A 457 -24.89 -1.45 29.80
N THR A 458 -26.20 -1.68 29.67
CA THR A 458 -27.07 -1.97 30.83
C THR A 458 -27.42 -3.44 31.00
N THR A 459 -27.47 -4.20 29.90
CA THR A 459 -27.82 -5.62 29.89
C THR A 459 -26.97 -6.36 28.85
N VAL A 460 -26.53 -7.58 29.19
CA VAL A 460 -25.88 -8.49 28.22
C VAL A 460 -26.49 -9.88 28.34
N VAL A 461 -26.81 -10.47 27.18
CA VAL A 461 -27.17 -11.88 27.05
C VAL A 461 -26.03 -12.59 26.32
N ILE A 462 -25.38 -13.54 26.99
CA ILE A 462 -24.42 -14.44 26.38
C ILE A 462 -25.20 -15.63 25.79
N PRO A 463 -25.17 -15.88 24.47
CA PRO A 463 -25.91 -16.99 23.89
C PRO A 463 -25.29 -18.35 24.22
N ASN A 464 -26.07 -19.43 24.03
CA ASN A 464 -25.62 -20.82 24.26
C ASN A 464 -24.52 -21.29 23.29
N SER A 465 -24.18 -20.50 22.28
CA SER A 465 -23.08 -20.76 21.34
C SER A 465 -21.71 -20.36 21.91
N VAL A 466 -21.65 -19.41 22.84
CA VAL A 466 -20.38 -18.91 23.38
C VAL A 466 -19.77 -19.95 24.30
N ARG A 467 -18.60 -20.45 23.90
CA ARG A 467 -17.82 -21.47 24.62
C ARG A 467 -16.62 -20.87 25.36
N ILE A 468 -16.17 -19.70 24.92
CA ILE A 468 -14.97 -19.02 25.41
C ILE A 468 -15.31 -17.55 25.66
N ILE A 469 -15.14 -17.12 26.91
CA ILE A 469 -15.13 -15.73 27.35
C ILE A 469 -13.77 -15.53 28.01
N GLU A 470 -12.94 -14.67 27.46
CA GLU A 470 -11.56 -14.47 27.93
C GLU A 470 -11.48 -13.42 29.07
N GLU A 471 -10.27 -13.03 29.44
CA GLU A 471 -10.00 -12.12 30.55
C GLU A 471 -10.66 -10.74 30.32
N GLY A 472 -11.24 -10.15 31.39
CA GLY A 472 -11.67 -8.76 31.37
C GLY A 472 -12.82 -8.36 30.42
N VAL A 473 -13.52 -9.31 29.77
CA VAL A 473 -14.48 -9.00 28.67
C VAL A 473 -15.49 -7.88 28.98
N PHE A 474 -16.05 -7.79 30.19
CA PHE A 474 -16.97 -6.71 30.62
C PHE A 474 -16.39 -5.85 31.76
N LYS A 475 -15.06 -5.83 31.94
CA LYS A 475 -14.35 -4.94 32.87
C LYS A 475 -14.80 -3.49 32.66
N GLY A 476 -15.01 -2.74 33.73
CA GLY A 476 -15.39 -1.33 33.66
C GLY A 476 -16.79 -1.03 33.09
N CYS A 477 -17.64 -2.04 32.83
CA CYS A 477 -19.04 -1.85 32.40
C CYS A 477 -19.92 -1.32 33.56
N LYS A 478 -19.71 -0.06 33.94
CA LYS A 478 -20.26 0.56 35.17
C LYS A 478 -21.78 0.59 35.23
N SER A 479 -22.47 0.62 34.07
CA SER A 479 -23.94 0.63 33.98
C SER A 479 -24.57 -0.77 33.89
N LEU A 480 -23.78 -1.84 33.79
CA LEU A 480 -24.26 -3.20 33.59
C LEU A 480 -25.01 -3.68 34.83
N ARG A 481 -26.32 -3.97 34.68
CA ARG A 481 -27.22 -4.37 35.78
C ARG A 481 -27.53 -5.85 35.80
N ASN A 482 -27.76 -6.41 34.61
CA ASN A 482 -28.21 -7.77 34.40
C ASN A 482 -27.29 -8.47 33.40
N VAL A 483 -26.78 -9.65 33.77
CA VAL A 483 -26.01 -10.52 32.88
C VAL A 483 -26.67 -11.90 32.90
N THR A 484 -26.97 -12.43 31.72
CA THR A 484 -27.38 -13.82 31.55
C THR A 484 -26.21 -14.58 30.93
N ILE A 485 -25.58 -15.45 31.71
CA ILE A 485 -24.56 -16.40 31.25
C ILE A 485 -25.28 -17.68 30.79
N SER A 486 -24.91 -18.21 29.63
CA SER A 486 -25.46 -19.44 29.08
C SER A 486 -24.90 -20.70 29.74
N ASN A 487 -25.59 -21.84 29.56
CA ASN A 487 -25.16 -23.15 30.05
C ASN A 487 -23.97 -23.76 29.26
N ALA A 488 -23.38 -23.01 28.33
CA ALA A 488 -22.20 -23.42 27.56
C ALA A 488 -20.88 -22.86 28.14
N VAL A 489 -20.96 -21.80 28.93
CA VAL A 489 -19.79 -21.17 29.55
C VAL A 489 -19.33 -22.02 30.74
N THR A 490 -18.08 -22.45 30.72
CA THR A 490 -17.50 -23.33 31.75
C THR A 490 -16.59 -22.61 32.73
N ARG A 491 -16.19 -21.37 32.43
CA ARG A 491 -15.24 -20.56 33.20
C ARG A 491 -15.66 -19.09 33.12
N ILE A 492 -15.62 -18.39 34.25
CA ILE A 492 -15.61 -16.93 34.31
C ILE A 492 -14.16 -16.57 34.59
N GLU A 493 -13.45 -15.98 33.63
CA GLU A 493 -12.02 -15.72 33.75
C GLU A 493 -11.71 -14.54 34.69
N ALA A 494 -10.43 -14.21 34.82
CA ALA A 494 -10.00 -13.08 35.63
C ALA A 494 -10.64 -11.77 35.11
N PHE A 495 -10.90 -10.85 36.04
CA PHE A 495 -11.46 -9.51 35.77
C PHE A 495 -12.76 -9.42 34.94
N THR A 496 -13.46 -10.51 34.59
CA THR A 496 -14.55 -10.51 33.59
C THR A 496 -15.64 -9.45 33.85
N PHE A 497 -16.01 -9.22 35.11
CA PHE A 497 -16.96 -8.18 35.55
C PHE A 497 -16.33 -7.17 36.52
N TYR A 498 -15.01 -6.97 36.44
CA TYR A 498 -14.27 -6.04 37.29
C TYR A 498 -14.86 -4.62 37.25
N GLU A 499 -15.12 -4.02 38.41
CA GLU A 499 -15.73 -2.70 38.59
C GLU A 499 -17.08 -2.50 37.84
N CYS A 500 -17.85 -3.58 37.60
CA CYS A 500 -19.25 -3.54 37.15
C CYS A 500 -20.17 -3.00 38.28
N LYS A 501 -20.05 -1.70 38.56
CA LYS A 501 -20.61 -1.05 39.76
C LYS A 501 -22.12 -1.17 39.92
N SER A 502 -22.87 -1.26 38.82
CA SER A 502 -24.34 -1.38 38.82
C SER A 502 -24.87 -2.81 38.82
N LEU A 503 -24.01 -3.83 38.79
CA LEU A 503 -24.45 -5.24 38.71
C LEU A 503 -25.19 -5.62 39.98
N GLU A 504 -26.51 -5.82 39.91
CA GLU A 504 -27.34 -6.06 41.10
C GLU A 504 -27.47 -7.55 41.44
N SER A 505 -27.49 -8.39 40.40
CA SER A 505 -27.61 -9.84 40.45
C SER A 505 -26.99 -10.46 39.20
N ILE A 506 -26.39 -11.64 39.36
CA ILE A 506 -25.96 -12.50 38.25
C ILE A 506 -26.37 -13.95 38.55
N THR A 507 -26.80 -14.67 37.51
CA THR A 507 -27.03 -16.11 37.58
C THR A 507 -25.81 -16.82 37.00
N ILE A 508 -25.09 -17.55 37.85
CA ILE A 508 -24.03 -18.46 37.43
C ILE A 508 -24.68 -19.80 37.10
N SER A 509 -24.41 -20.35 35.91
CA SER A 509 -24.95 -21.63 35.44
C SER A 509 -24.19 -22.82 36.05
N GLU A 510 -24.87 -23.97 36.16
CA GLU A 510 -24.30 -25.26 36.61
C GLU A 510 -23.23 -25.83 35.63
N SER A 511 -22.89 -25.11 34.56
CA SER A 511 -21.77 -25.41 33.68
C SER A 511 -20.45 -24.79 34.16
N VAL A 512 -20.51 -23.74 34.99
CA VAL A 512 -19.32 -22.99 35.41
C VAL A 512 -18.55 -23.78 36.47
N THR A 513 -17.27 -24.01 36.21
CA THR A 513 -16.34 -24.77 37.07
C THR A 513 -15.32 -23.89 37.79
N ASN A 514 -15.01 -22.71 37.23
CA ASN A 514 -14.02 -21.79 37.77
C ASN A 514 -14.52 -20.34 37.71
N ILE A 515 -14.27 -19.59 38.78
CA ILE A 515 -14.40 -18.13 38.84
C ILE A 515 -12.98 -17.57 39.06
N GLY A 516 -12.50 -16.74 38.15
CA GLY A 516 -11.12 -16.23 38.16
C GLY A 516 -10.83 -15.14 39.19
N ASP A 517 -9.56 -14.74 39.24
CA ASP A 517 -9.06 -13.69 40.12
C ASP A 517 -9.73 -12.34 39.78
N GLU A 518 -10.16 -11.62 40.83
CA GLU A 518 -10.82 -10.30 40.72
C GLU A 518 -12.05 -10.25 39.78
N ALA A 519 -12.63 -11.40 39.41
CA ALA A 519 -13.69 -11.54 38.39
C ALA A 519 -14.94 -10.69 38.63
N PHE A 520 -15.33 -10.45 39.90
CA PHE A 520 -16.41 -9.55 40.32
C PHE A 520 -15.92 -8.44 41.25
N PHE A 521 -14.60 -8.17 41.30
CA PHE A 521 -14.04 -7.14 42.17
C PHE A 521 -14.75 -5.81 41.95
N GLY A 522 -15.16 -5.14 43.04
CA GLY A 522 -15.78 -3.82 42.93
C GLY A 522 -17.19 -3.80 42.32
N CYS A 523 -17.86 -4.96 42.17
CA CYS A 523 -19.30 -5.04 41.87
C CYS A 523 -20.15 -4.50 43.03
N SER A 524 -20.14 -3.18 43.20
CA SER A 524 -20.59 -2.51 44.42
C SER A 524 -22.09 -2.61 44.71
N SER A 525 -22.91 -2.90 43.70
CA SER A 525 -24.37 -3.09 43.83
C SER A 525 -24.80 -4.56 43.97
N LEU A 526 -23.89 -5.54 43.86
CA LEU A 526 -24.25 -6.96 43.90
C LEU A 526 -24.75 -7.32 45.30
N LYS A 527 -26.00 -7.78 45.43
CA LYS A 527 -26.65 -7.95 46.75
C LYS A 527 -26.47 -9.34 47.34
N ASN A 528 -26.68 -10.37 46.52
CA ASN A 528 -26.57 -11.77 46.89
C ASN A 528 -26.02 -12.55 45.69
N ILE A 529 -25.34 -13.67 45.92
CA ILE A 529 -24.94 -14.60 44.86
C ILE A 529 -25.04 -16.05 45.31
N VAL A 530 -25.38 -16.93 44.38
CA VAL A 530 -25.32 -18.39 44.55
C VAL A 530 -24.19 -18.90 43.67
N ILE A 531 -23.26 -19.64 44.28
CA ILE A 531 -22.16 -20.34 43.64
C ILE A 531 -22.62 -21.81 43.48
N PRO A 532 -22.84 -22.30 42.25
CA PRO A 532 -23.35 -23.65 42.01
C PRO A 532 -22.37 -24.75 42.42
N ASP A 533 -22.87 -25.99 42.51
CA ASP A 533 -22.05 -27.15 42.94
C ASP A 533 -20.94 -27.48 41.92
N SER A 534 -21.17 -27.13 40.65
CA SER A 534 -20.19 -27.24 39.59
C SER A 534 -18.89 -26.44 39.81
N VAL A 535 -18.93 -25.35 40.59
CA VAL A 535 -17.76 -24.48 40.80
C VAL A 535 -16.80 -25.11 41.79
N THR A 536 -15.63 -25.51 41.29
CA THR A 536 -14.55 -26.12 42.09
C THR A 536 -13.52 -25.11 42.58
N CYS A 537 -13.47 -23.90 41.99
CA CYS A 537 -12.48 -22.88 42.32
C CYS A 537 -13.05 -21.44 42.24
N ILE A 538 -12.76 -20.64 43.27
CA ILE A 538 -12.95 -19.18 43.30
C ILE A 538 -11.58 -18.51 43.46
N GLY A 539 -11.24 -17.61 42.54
CA GLY A 539 -9.97 -16.89 42.51
C GLY A 539 -9.75 -15.90 43.66
N GLY A 540 -8.52 -15.42 43.75
CA GLY A 540 -8.13 -14.35 44.68
C GLY A 540 -8.96 -13.10 44.44
N ARG A 541 -9.45 -12.48 45.52
CA ARG A 541 -10.26 -11.25 45.49
C ARG A 541 -11.49 -11.26 44.57
N ALA A 542 -11.97 -12.42 44.14
CA ALA A 542 -13.06 -12.54 43.16
C ALA A 542 -14.29 -11.68 43.49
N PHE A 543 -14.70 -11.58 44.76
CA PHE A 543 -15.80 -10.72 45.26
C PHE A 543 -15.32 -9.67 46.26
N TRP A 544 -14.06 -9.25 46.18
CA TRP A 544 -13.55 -8.14 47.00
C TRP A 544 -14.22 -6.83 46.60
N ASN A 545 -14.30 -5.88 47.54
CA ASN A 545 -14.93 -4.56 47.33
C ASN A 545 -16.41 -4.60 46.84
N CYS A 546 -17.09 -5.75 46.90
CA CYS A 546 -18.53 -5.89 46.64
C CYS A 546 -19.35 -5.33 47.82
N LYS A 547 -19.41 -4.00 47.95
CA LYS A 547 -19.89 -3.31 49.17
C LYS A 547 -21.35 -3.60 49.55
N SER A 548 -22.22 -3.95 48.59
CA SER A 548 -23.62 -4.31 48.85
C SER A 548 -23.86 -5.80 49.10
N LEU A 549 -22.83 -6.65 48.97
CA LEU A 549 -22.97 -8.10 49.04
C LEU A 549 -23.22 -8.53 50.49
N LYS A 550 -24.42 -9.06 50.73
CA LYS A 550 -24.88 -9.48 52.07
C LYS A 550 -24.70 -10.98 52.27
N THR A 551 -25.10 -11.77 51.28
CA THR A 551 -25.13 -13.23 51.39
C THR A 551 -24.47 -13.87 50.17
N ILE A 552 -23.52 -14.78 50.43
CA ILE A 552 -23.00 -15.72 49.44
C ILE A 552 -23.49 -17.11 49.83
N LYS A 553 -24.10 -17.84 48.90
CA LYS A 553 -24.44 -19.25 49.08
C LYS A 553 -23.51 -20.10 48.23
N ILE A 554 -22.82 -21.04 48.84
CA ILE A 554 -21.87 -21.95 48.19
C ILE A 554 -22.43 -23.36 48.29
N LEU A 555 -22.56 -24.05 47.16
CA LEU A 555 -23.09 -25.42 47.12
C LEU A 555 -22.00 -26.50 47.16
N ASN A 556 -20.84 -26.22 46.55
CA ASN A 556 -19.73 -27.18 46.54
C ASN A 556 -18.97 -27.18 47.88
N SER A 557 -19.01 -28.29 48.61
CA SER A 557 -18.27 -28.46 49.86
C SER A 557 -16.76 -28.58 49.64
N GLU A 558 -16.33 -29.08 48.49
CA GLU A 558 -14.94 -29.31 48.09
C GLU A 558 -14.27 -28.15 47.34
N ILE A 559 -14.95 -27.01 47.21
CA ILE A 559 -14.45 -25.80 46.54
C ILE A 559 -13.08 -25.32 47.09
N SER A 560 -12.20 -24.81 46.22
CA SER A 560 -11.03 -24.02 46.60
C SER A 560 -11.37 -22.53 46.57
N ILE A 561 -10.78 -21.75 47.48
CA ILE A 561 -11.03 -20.32 47.61
C ILE A 561 -9.69 -19.59 47.71
N GLY A 562 -9.47 -18.64 46.81
CA GLY A 562 -8.26 -17.84 46.73
C GLY A 562 -8.15 -16.78 47.84
N PRO A 563 -6.97 -16.17 47.99
CA PRO A 563 -6.73 -15.17 49.03
C PRO A 563 -7.67 -13.97 48.87
N GLU A 564 -8.22 -13.49 49.98
CA GLU A 564 -9.10 -12.31 50.02
C GLU A 564 -10.35 -12.41 49.10
N ALA A 565 -10.76 -13.61 48.67
CA ALA A 565 -11.87 -13.80 47.71
C ALA A 565 -13.18 -13.09 48.08
N PHE A 566 -13.43 -12.85 49.37
CA PHE A 566 -14.69 -12.28 49.87
C PHE A 566 -14.48 -11.00 50.69
N PHE A 567 -15.29 -9.98 50.42
CA PHE A 567 -15.27 -8.71 51.15
C PHE A 567 -15.68 -8.86 52.63
N PHE A 568 -15.01 -8.11 53.52
CA PHE A 568 -15.29 -8.14 54.97
C PHE A 568 -16.70 -7.69 55.36
N GLY A 569 -17.45 -7.02 54.48
CA GLY A 569 -18.80 -6.51 54.72
C GLY A 569 -19.94 -7.53 54.65
N LEU A 570 -19.66 -8.80 54.29
CA LEU A 570 -20.67 -9.86 54.25
C LEU A 570 -21.45 -9.98 55.56
N ARG A 571 -22.70 -10.45 55.49
CA ARG A 571 -23.51 -10.82 56.66
C ARG A 571 -23.47 -12.32 56.89
N GLU A 572 -23.68 -13.08 55.84
CA GLU A 572 -23.91 -14.53 55.88
C GLU A 572 -23.15 -15.21 54.74
N ILE A 573 -22.58 -16.38 55.03
CA ILE A 573 -22.00 -17.29 54.04
C ILE A 573 -22.66 -18.64 54.27
N LEU A 574 -23.60 -18.98 53.38
CA LEU A 574 -24.33 -20.25 53.45
C LEU A 574 -23.47 -21.34 52.81
N ILE A 575 -23.18 -22.39 53.56
CA ILE A 575 -22.27 -23.49 53.17
C ILE A 575 -22.95 -24.85 53.36
N PRO A 576 -22.49 -25.93 52.71
CA PRO A 576 -23.07 -27.26 52.90
C PRO A 576 -22.91 -27.76 54.35
N LYS A 577 -23.78 -28.68 54.77
CA LYS A 577 -23.66 -29.35 56.08
C LYS A 577 -22.31 -30.02 56.28
N ASP A 578 -21.90 -30.09 57.54
CA ASP A 578 -20.68 -30.76 58.00
C ASP A 578 -19.39 -30.18 57.37
N SER A 579 -19.43 -28.97 56.80
CA SER A 579 -18.31 -28.35 56.07
C SER A 579 -17.66 -27.16 56.79
N THR A 580 -18.22 -26.69 57.92
CA THR A 580 -17.75 -25.50 58.65
C THR A 580 -16.24 -25.46 58.89
N ASP A 581 -15.63 -26.55 59.36
CA ASP A 581 -14.18 -26.57 59.67
C ASP A 581 -13.28 -26.57 58.43
N ARG A 582 -13.80 -26.95 57.26
CA ARG A 582 -13.13 -26.81 55.97
C ARG A 582 -13.14 -25.34 55.54
N PHE A 583 -14.31 -24.70 55.57
CA PHE A 583 -14.44 -23.28 55.25
C PHE A 583 -13.66 -22.36 56.22
N ARG A 584 -13.55 -22.70 57.51
CA ARG A 584 -12.67 -21.98 58.46
C ARG A 584 -11.18 -22.02 58.09
N LYS A 585 -10.71 -23.05 57.38
CA LYS A 585 -9.32 -23.12 56.89
C LYS A 585 -9.10 -22.34 55.60
N LEU A 586 -10.13 -22.25 54.76
CA LEU A 586 -10.11 -21.51 53.50
C LEU A 586 -10.33 -20.00 53.68
N LEU A 587 -11.08 -19.59 54.70
CA LEU A 587 -11.49 -18.21 54.91
C LEU A 587 -10.73 -17.54 56.06
N PRO A 588 -10.43 -16.22 55.95
CA PRO A 588 -9.83 -15.47 57.03
C PRO A 588 -10.75 -15.34 58.24
N ASN A 589 -10.16 -15.25 59.44
CA ASN A 589 -10.84 -15.31 60.74
C ASN A 589 -12.04 -14.35 60.89
N TYR A 590 -12.02 -13.19 60.23
CA TYR A 590 -13.12 -12.20 60.29
C TYR A 590 -14.41 -12.66 59.58
N LEU A 591 -14.38 -13.77 58.82
CA LEU A 591 -15.57 -14.39 58.21
C LEU A 591 -16.08 -15.62 58.97
N HIS A 592 -15.33 -16.17 59.94
CA HIS A 592 -15.69 -17.44 60.60
C HIS A 592 -17.03 -17.37 61.33
N ASN A 593 -17.36 -16.22 61.91
CA ASN A 593 -18.64 -15.97 62.61
C ASN A 593 -19.84 -15.73 61.68
N LYS A 594 -19.66 -15.88 60.36
CA LYS A 594 -20.68 -15.64 59.33
C LYS A 594 -21.09 -16.91 58.58
N LEU A 595 -20.44 -18.03 58.88
CA LEU A 595 -20.73 -19.33 58.28
C LEU A 595 -22.05 -19.88 58.84
N ILE A 596 -22.95 -20.32 57.96
CA ILE A 596 -24.23 -20.95 58.31
C ILE A 596 -24.39 -22.19 57.43
N GLU A 597 -24.63 -23.35 58.03
CA GLU A 597 -24.87 -24.60 57.29
C GLU A 597 -26.34 -24.69 56.82
N ILE A 598 -26.57 -25.22 55.60
CA ILE A 598 -27.89 -25.34 54.95
C ILE A 598 -28.27 -26.78 54.57
#